data_AF-A0A8H4XLE8-F1
#
_entry.id   AF-A0A8H4XLE8-F1
#
_cell.length_a   1.000
_cell.length_b   1.000
_cell.length_c   1.000
_cell.angle_alpha   90.00
_cell.angle_beta   90.00
_cell.angle_gamma   90.00
#
_symmetry.space_group_name_H-M   'P 1'
#
loop_
_entity.id
_entity.type
_entity.pdbx_description
1 polymer ?
#
loop_
_entity_poly.entity_id
_entity_poly.type
_entity_poly.pdbx_seq_one_letter_code
_entity_poly.pdbx_strand_id
1 'polypeptide(L)'
;MDIDCDGQKNGAGDDGRCDSSWDFQPQTSFKHMVQRYGISDLNAFVHTYVVFGNEGTKPDFVNFNPRQFGMQPLSVMAVVCGNKMFYGVWGDTNGDDQPRAAVGEVSISLATLCYGKEMNGDNGHEQPDVLYIGFTGKDVVTDTSVNWKAGNAIGFERSLGKIGDRLIQRL
;
A
#
# COMPACT_ATOMS: atom_id res chain seq x y z
N MET A 1 9.96 0.87 7.17
CA MET A 1 8.61 0.56 6.67
C MET A 1 7.67 1.29 7.59
N ASP A 2 7.26 2.48 7.16
CA ASP A 2 6.34 3.31 7.94
C ASP A 2 4.90 2.90 7.62
N ILE A 3 3.97 3.40 8.44
CA ILE A 3 2.59 2.95 8.42
C ILE A 3 1.72 4.02 7.79
N ASP A 4 1.10 3.64 6.68
CA ASP A 4 0.09 4.44 6.03
C ASP A 4 -1.29 4.06 6.57
N CYS A 5 -2.04 5.08 6.97
CA CYS A 5 -3.38 4.93 7.51
C CYS A 5 -4.45 5.49 6.59
N ASP A 6 -4.08 6.00 5.40
CA ASP A 6 -4.90 6.84 4.53
C ASP A 6 -6.11 6.11 3.93
N GLY A 7 -7.08 6.91 3.47
CA GLY A 7 -8.28 6.41 2.82
C GLY A 7 -9.49 6.28 3.74
N GLN A 8 -10.19 5.15 3.65
CA GLN A 8 -11.47 4.92 4.33
C GLN A 8 -11.30 4.80 5.84
N LYS A 9 -11.85 5.77 6.59
CA LYS A 9 -11.98 5.74 8.07
C LYS A 9 -13.12 4.85 8.56
N ASN A 10 -12.99 4.36 9.80
CA ASN A 10 -14.03 3.61 10.50
C ASN A 10 -14.58 2.45 9.65
N GLY A 11 -13.71 1.87 8.82
CA GLY A 11 -14.02 0.80 7.92
C GLY A 11 -14.04 -0.55 8.64
N ALA A 12 -14.29 -1.61 7.89
CA ALA A 12 -14.11 -2.96 8.41
C ALA A 12 -12.69 -3.15 8.95
N GLY A 13 -12.55 -3.76 10.12
CA GLY A 13 -11.25 -4.09 10.72
C GLY A 13 -10.55 -2.95 11.44
N ASP A 14 -11.15 -1.75 11.50
CA ASP A 14 -10.62 -0.63 12.28
C ASP A 14 -10.57 -1.01 13.76
N ASP A 15 -9.35 -1.01 14.33
CA ASP A 15 -9.08 -1.34 15.72
C ASP A 15 -8.37 -0.21 16.47
N GLY A 16 -8.44 1.02 15.94
CA GLY A 16 -7.93 2.25 16.58
C GLY A 16 -6.40 2.42 16.51
N ARG A 17 -5.66 1.48 15.91
CA ARG A 17 -4.19 1.61 15.81
C ARG A 17 -3.74 2.75 14.90
N CYS A 18 -4.61 3.23 14.01
CA CYS A 18 -4.35 4.43 13.24
C CYS A 18 -4.61 5.74 14.00
N ASP A 19 -5.25 5.71 15.18
CA ASP A 19 -5.56 6.92 15.96
C ASP A 19 -4.34 7.54 16.63
N SER A 20 -3.20 6.85 16.60
CA SER A 20 -1.91 7.39 17.05
C SER A 20 -1.39 8.48 16.11
N SER A 21 -1.56 8.29 14.80
CA SER A 21 -1.02 9.20 13.79
C SER A 21 -1.92 10.41 13.53
N TRP A 22 -1.27 11.56 13.44
CA TRP A 22 -1.88 12.84 13.06
C TRP A 22 -1.68 13.19 11.59
N ASP A 23 -0.92 12.37 10.85
CA ASP A 23 -0.51 12.63 9.45
C ASP A 23 -1.49 12.06 8.42
N PHE A 24 -2.52 11.37 8.90
CA PHE A 24 -3.54 10.73 8.08
C PHE A 24 -4.28 11.69 7.12
N GLN A 25 -4.52 11.23 5.90
CA GLN A 25 -5.43 11.84 4.91
C GLN A 25 -6.71 11.02 4.70
N PRO A 26 -7.89 11.68 4.56
CA PRO A 26 -9.19 11.01 4.38
C PRO A 26 -9.37 10.34 3.01
N GLN A 27 -8.32 10.25 2.21
CA GLN A 27 -8.34 9.66 0.89
C GLN A 27 -6.97 9.19 0.45
N THR A 28 -6.92 8.10 -0.30
CA THR A 28 -5.71 7.69 -1.01
C THR A 28 -5.57 8.39 -2.35
N SER A 29 -4.35 8.44 -2.91
CA SER A 29 -4.08 8.99 -4.24
C SER A 29 -4.94 8.37 -5.35
N PHE A 30 -5.38 7.11 -5.20
CA PHE A 30 -6.12 6.38 -6.23
C PHE A 30 -7.58 6.12 -5.89
N LYS A 31 -8.16 6.85 -4.92
CA LYS A 31 -9.59 6.82 -4.57
C LYS A 31 -10.53 6.75 -5.77
N HIS A 32 -10.36 7.67 -6.74
CA HIS A 32 -11.22 7.73 -7.93
C HIS A 32 -11.11 6.48 -8.82
N MET A 33 -9.96 5.81 -8.81
CA MET A 33 -9.76 4.59 -9.59
C MET A 33 -10.41 3.39 -8.92
N VAL A 34 -10.34 3.27 -7.59
CA VAL A 34 -10.91 2.11 -6.87
C VAL A 34 -12.43 2.14 -6.76
N GLN A 35 -13.04 3.32 -6.91
CA GLN A 35 -14.51 3.49 -6.95
C GLN A 35 -15.20 2.62 -8.00
N ARG A 36 -14.56 2.34 -9.13
CA ARG A 36 -15.09 1.44 -10.16
C ARG A 36 -15.28 -0.01 -9.68
N TYR A 37 -14.61 -0.40 -8.60
CA TYR A 37 -14.71 -1.72 -7.98
C TYR A 37 -15.76 -1.78 -6.86
N GLY A 38 -16.46 -0.67 -6.63
CA GLY A 38 -17.57 -0.59 -5.68
C GLY A 38 -17.15 -0.40 -4.23
N ILE A 39 -15.97 0.18 -4.00
CA ILE A 39 -15.51 0.69 -2.70
C ILE A 39 -15.35 2.21 -2.76
N SER A 40 -15.55 2.92 -1.65
CA SER A 40 -15.43 4.39 -1.64
C SER A 40 -13.98 4.86 -1.79
N ASP A 41 -13.06 4.10 -1.23
CA ASP A 41 -11.61 4.25 -1.24
C ASP A 41 -10.96 2.92 -0.79
N LEU A 42 -9.64 2.84 -0.78
CA LEU A 42 -8.91 1.83 -0.04
C LEU A 42 -9.17 1.99 1.47
N ASN A 43 -9.22 0.88 2.18
CA ASN A 43 -9.33 0.83 3.64
C ASN A 43 -8.02 0.26 4.18
N ALA A 44 -7.25 1.05 4.93
CA ALA A 44 -5.93 0.67 5.45
C ALA A 44 -5.93 -0.61 6.29
N PHE A 45 -7.05 -0.96 6.95
CA PHE A 45 -7.21 -2.18 7.76
C PHE A 45 -7.60 -3.43 6.95
N VAL A 46 -7.95 -3.27 5.67
CA VAL A 46 -8.40 -4.36 4.79
C VAL A 46 -7.53 -4.54 3.57
N HIS A 47 -7.16 -3.44 2.92
CA HIS A 47 -6.46 -3.47 1.65
C HIS A 47 -4.97 -3.40 1.90
N THR A 48 -4.24 -4.45 1.53
CA THR A 48 -2.78 -4.42 1.51
C THR A 48 -2.32 -3.52 0.37
N TYR A 49 -1.76 -2.37 0.71
CA TYR A 49 -1.22 -1.45 -0.28
C TYR A 49 0.10 -0.86 0.17
N VAL A 50 0.84 -0.33 -0.80
CA VAL A 50 2.14 0.32 -0.65
C VAL A 50 2.01 1.74 -1.15
N VAL A 51 2.60 2.67 -0.40
CA VAL A 51 2.85 4.05 -0.80
C VAL A 51 4.12 4.06 -1.65
N PHE A 52 3.96 4.27 -2.96
CA PHE A 52 5.07 4.16 -3.89
C PHE A 52 5.10 5.35 -4.86
N GLY A 53 6.25 6.02 -4.91
CA GLY A 53 6.32 7.34 -5.55
C GLY A 53 6.13 8.47 -4.55
N ASN A 54 6.66 9.63 -4.91
CA ASN A 54 6.60 10.86 -4.12
C ASN A 54 6.27 12.03 -5.04
N GLU A 55 5.37 12.90 -4.60
CA GLU A 55 5.00 14.14 -5.30
C GLU A 55 5.05 15.34 -4.33
N GLY A 56 5.75 16.39 -4.73
CA GLY A 56 6.03 17.54 -3.89
C GLY A 56 6.49 18.77 -4.66
N THR A 57 6.37 19.91 -3.99
CA THR A 57 6.69 21.24 -4.50
C THR A 57 7.87 21.89 -3.80
N LYS A 58 8.29 21.37 -2.64
CA LYS A 58 9.47 21.87 -1.90
C LYS A 58 10.76 21.73 -2.75
N PRO A 59 11.68 22.72 -2.73
CA PRO A 59 12.85 22.78 -3.62
C PRO A 59 13.78 21.56 -3.58
N ASP A 60 13.93 20.93 -2.42
CA ASP A 60 14.83 19.78 -2.20
C ASP A 60 14.06 18.45 -2.09
N PHE A 61 12.76 18.45 -2.44
CA PHE A 61 11.95 17.25 -2.39
C PHE A 61 12.14 16.40 -3.64
N VAL A 62 12.56 15.15 -3.45
CA VAL A 62 12.83 14.23 -4.56
C VAL A 62 11.51 13.65 -5.04
N ASN A 63 11.03 14.18 -6.18
CA ASN A 63 9.90 13.63 -6.90
C ASN A 63 10.26 12.31 -7.58
N PHE A 64 9.47 11.27 -7.33
CA PHE A 64 9.62 9.97 -7.97
C PHE A 64 8.27 9.50 -8.47
N ASN A 65 8.14 9.35 -9.79
CA ASN A 65 6.90 8.88 -10.42
C ASN A 65 7.10 7.47 -10.99
N PRO A 66 6.57 6.41 -10.36
CA PRO A 66 6.71 5.04 -10.83
C PRO A 66 6.23 4.80 -12.28
N ARG A 67 5.35 5.66 -12.80
CA ARG A 67 4.88 5.57 -14.20
C ARG A 67 5.99 5.79 -15.20
N GLN A 68 7.01 6.58 -14.87
CA GLN A 68 8.18 6.79 -15.72
C GLN A 68 8.98 5.50 -15.94
N PHE A 69 8.80 4.53 -15.05
CA PHE A 69 9.46 3.22 -15.09
C PHE A 69 8.51 2.09 -15.50
N GLY A 70 7.32 2.42 -16.02
CA GLY A 70 6.38 1.44 -16.57
C GLY A 70 5.44 0.79 -15.55
N MET A 71 5.40 1.26 -14.31
CA MET A 71 4.35 0.89 -13.36
C MET A 71 3.06 1.67 -13.63
N GLN A 72 1.94 1.11 -13.21
CA GLN A 72 0.63 1.76 -13.30
C GLN A 72 -0.02 1.79 -11.92
N PRO A 73 -0.88 2.77 -11.60
CA PRO A 73 -1.64 2.76 -10.35
C PRO A 73 -2.36 1.44 -10.16
N LEU A 74 -2.45 1.00 -8.92
CA LEU A 74 -3.06 -0.27 -8.54
C LEU A 74 -2.34 -1.49 -9.16
N SER A 75 -1.10 -1.34 -9.66
CA SER A 75 -0.28 -2.50 -10.03
C SER A 75 0.05 -3.32 -8.79
N VAL A 76 0.07 -4.63 -8.92
CA VAL A 76 0.55 -5.52 -7.86
C VAL A 76 2.02 -5.23 -7.55
N MET A 77 2.35 -5.28 -6.27
CA MET A 77 3.71 -5.24 -5.73
C MET A 77 3.90 -6.45 -4.81
N ALA A 78 5.09 -7.03 -4.83
CA ALA A 78 5.49 -8.00 -3.81
C ALA A 78 6.29 -7.30 -2.71
N VAL A 79 6.04 -7.67 -1.46
CA VAL A 79 6.72 -7.14 -0.28
C VAL A 79 7.27 -8.32 0.53
N VAL A 80 8.58 -8.36 0.73
CA VAL A 80 9.25 -9.35 1.58
C VAL A 80 9.57 -8.68 2.91
N CYS A 81 8.99 -9.20 3.98
CA CYS A 81 9.07 -8.65 5.34
C CYS A 81 8.81 -9.77 6.35
N GLY A 82 9.38 -9.69 7.55
CA GLY A 82 9.11 -10.68 8.62
C GLY A 82 9.35 -12.14 8.20
N ASN A 83 10.37 -12.38 7.35
CA ASN A 83 10.69 -13.68 6.74
C ASN A 83 9.55 -14.31 5.91
N LYS A 84 8.65 -13.49 5.38
CA LYS A 84 7.52 -13.89 4.52
C LYS A 84 7.45 -12.97 3.30
N MET A 85 6.70 -13.39 2.29
CA MET A 85 6.35 -12.57 1.15
C MET A 85 4.84 -12.37 1.13
N PHE A 86 4.41 -11.15 0.87
CA PHE A 86 3.01 -10.76 0.72
C PHE A 86 2.82 -9.96 -0.55
N TYR A 87 1.58 -9.87 -1.01
CA TYR A 87 1.21 -8.98 -2.10
C TYR A 87 0.43 -7.77 -1.61
N GLY A 88 0.72 -6.62 -2.21
CA GLY A 88 -0.07 -5.40 -2.09
C GLY A 88 -0.28 -4.78 -3.45
N VAL A 89 -1.05 -3.70 -3.50
CA VAL A 89 -1.12 -2.82 -4.68
C VAL A 89 -0.34 -1.56 -4.44
N TRP A 90 0.20 -0.94 -5.49
CA TRP A 90 0.56 0.47 -5.43
C TRP A 90 -0.74 1.28 -5.23
N GLY A 91 -1.00 1.67 -3.99
CA GLY A 91 -2.28 2.25 -3.55
C GLY A 91 -2.21 3.74 -3.27
N ASP A 92 -1.03 4.26 -2.92
CA ASP A 92 -0.83 5.67 -2.61
C ASP A 92 0.50 6.23 -3.11
N THR A 93 0.65 7.54 -3.01
CA THR A 93 1.85 8.32 -3.34
C THR A 93 2.15 9.26 -2.18
N ASN A 94 3.42 9.33 -1.77
CA ASN A 94 3.77 10.18 -0.62
C ASN A 94 3.79 11.67 -0.99
N GLY A 95 3.39 12.51 -0.06
CA GLY A 95 3.40 13.97 -0.17
C GLY A 95 4.71 14.59 0.31
N ASP A 96 4.79 15.92 0.23
CA ASP A 96 5.92 16.70 0.76
C ASP A 96 5.64 17.37 2.10
N ASP A 97 4.76 16.81 2.94
CA ASP A 97 4.53 17.24 4.32
C ASP A 97 5.76 17.00 5.22
N GLN A 98 6.45 15.87 5.04
CA GLN A 98 7.65 15.51 5.79
C GLN A 98 8.94 16.22 5.30
N PRO A 99 10.01 16.27 6.12
CA PRO A 99 11.28 16.94 5.75
C PRO A 99 12.05 16.26 4.61
N ARG A 100 11.75 15.00 4.31
CA ARG A 100 12.43 14.20 3.30
C ARG A 100 11.41 13.40 2.51
N ALA A 101 11.67 13.23 1.23
CA ALA A 101 10.90 12.32 0.38
C ALA A 101 11.16 10.87 0.80
N ALA A 102 10.10 10.09 1.01
CA ALA A 102 10.18 8.70 1.43
C ALA A 102 9.16 7.84 0.68
N VAL A 103 9.56 6.62 0.28
CA VAL A 103 8.65 5.61 -0.29
C VAL A 103 8.73 4.33 0.51
N GLY A 104 7.76 3.44 0.32
CA GLY A 104 7.76 2.13 0.97
C GLY A 104 7.02 2.14 2.31
N GLU A 105 6.22 3.17 2.58
CA GLU A 105 5.18 3.05 3.60
C GLU A 105 4.14 2.03 3.13
N VAL A 106 3.48 1.38 4.07
CA VAL A 106 2.48 0.35 3.76
C VAL A 106 1.26 0.53 4.62
N SER A 107 0.11 0.09 4.11
CA SER A 107 -1.11 0.09 4.89
C SER A 107 -0.95 -0.67 6.20
N ILE A 108 -1.63 -0.21 7.26
CA ILE A 108 -1.57 -0.86 8.57
C ILE A 108 -1.91 -2.36 8.50
N SER A 109 -2.79 -2.77 7.58
CA SER A 109 -3.08 -4.18 7.32
C SER A 109 -1.87 -4.97 6.83
N LEU A 110 -1.10 -4.45 5.87
CA LEU A 110 0.09 -5.11 5.36
C LEU A 110 1.20 -5.17 6.42
N ALA A 111 1.45 -4.07 7.15
CA ALA A 111 2.38 -4.08 8.26
C ALA A 111 1.99 -5.10 9.35
N THR A 112 0.68 -5.21 9.63
CA THR A 112 0.16 -6.22 10.57
C THR A 112 0.44 -7.64 10.09
N LEU A 113 0.38 -7.91 8.79
CA LEU A 113 0.74 -9.23 8.24
C LEU A 113 2.25 -9.52 8.38
N CYS A 114 3.09 -8.50 8.19
CA CYS A 114 4.55 -8.60 8.33
C CYS A 114 4.98 -8.84 9.78
N TYR A 115 4.53 -7.98 10.70
CA TYR A 115 5.12 -7.81 12.03
C TYR A 115 4.09 -7.89 13.18
N GLY A 116 2.81 -8.09 12.87
CA GLY A 116 1.78 -8.25 13.89
C GLY A 116 1.22 -6.94 14.44
N LYS A 117 0.50 -7.04 15.56
CA LYS A 117 -0.36 -5.96 16.08
C LYS A 117 0.36 -4.84 16.84
N GLU A 118 1.67 -4.97 17.05
CA GLU A 118 2.51 -3.90 17.60
C GLU A 118 2.66 -2.73 16.63
N MET A 119 2.46 -2.96 15.33
CA MET A 119 2.42 -1.91 14.30
C MET A 119 1.20 -1.00 14.49
N ASN A 120 1.43 0.31 14.47
CA ASN A 120 0.41 1.35 14.57
C ASN A 120 0.82 2.61 13.79
N GLY A 121 -0.05 3.61 13.68
CA GLY A 121 0.19 4.80 12.86
C GLY A 121 1.51 5.54 13.15
N ASP A 122 2.02 5.47 14.37
CA ASP A 122 3.29 6.09 14.77
C ASP A 122 4.43 5.08 15.04
N ASN A 123 4.17 3.78 14.85
CA ASN A 123 5.11 2.71 15.15
C ASN A 123 5.20 1.74 13.96
N GLY A 124 6.13 2.07 13.05
CA GLY A 124 6.52 1.21 11.94
C GLY A 124 7.68 0.28 12.27
N HIS A 125 8.36 -0.18 11.23
CA HIS A 125 9.52 -1.07 11.33
C HIS A 125 10.78 -0.42 10.76
N GLU A 126 11.79 -0.23 11.61
CA GLU A 126 12.99 0.56 11.30
C GLU A 126 14.13 -0.24 10.63
N GLN A 127 14.13 -1.58 10.74
CA GLN A 127 15.27 -2.36 10.21
C GLN A 127 15.29 -2.34 8.67
N PRO A 128 16.47 -2.26 8.05
CA PRO A 128 16.62 -2.23 6.59
C PRO A 128 16.57 -3.65 5.98
N ASP A 129 15.56 -4.43 6.34
CA ASP A 129 15.38 -5.83 5.95
C ASP A 129 14.08 -6.08 5.16
N VAL A 130 13.45 -5.01 4.67
CA VAL A 130 12.25 -5.06 3.84
C VAL A 130 12.60 -4.85 2.38
N LEU A 131 12.12 -5.75 1.52
CA LEU A 131 12.25 -5.64 0.06
C LEU A 131 10.90 -5.38 -0.59
N TYR A 132 10.84 -4.37 -1.47
CA TYR A 132 9.68 -4.05 -2.30
C TYR A 132 10.01 -4.36 -3.76
N ILE A 133 9.12 -5.08 -4.44
CA ILE A 133 9.27 -5.41 -5.86
C ILE A 133 8.03 -4.90 -6.59
N GLY A 134 8.21 -3.82 -7.35
CA GLY A 134 7.18 -3.27 -8.24
C GLY A 134 7.20 -3.96 -9.60
N PHE A 135 6.07 -4.54 -10.00
CA PHE A 135 5.96 -5.16 -11.33
C PHE A 135 5.51 -4.16 -12.38
N THR A 136 6.08 -4.27 -13.58
CA THR A 136 5.77 -3.41 -14.73
C THR A 136 5.04 -4.20 -15.82
N GLY A 137 4.33 -3.49 -16.69
CA GLY A 137 3.55 -4.09 -17.79
C GLY A 137 2.05 -3.80 -17.69
N LYS A 138 1.25 -4.41 -18.57
CA LYS A 138 -0.22 -4.24 -18.54
C LYS A 138 -0.93 -5.31 -17.71
N ASP A 139 -0.32 -6.48 -17.58
CA ASP A 139 -0.91 -7.63 -16.90
C ASP A 139 -0.74 -7.59 -15.38
N VAL A 140 -0.07 -6.56 -14.87
CA VAL A 140 0.18 -6.30 -13.44
C VAL A 140 -0.92 -5.46 -12.81
N VAL A 141 -1.73 -4.76 -13.62
CA VAL A 141 -2.79 -3.89 -13.13
C VAL A 141 -3.93 -4.75 -12.62
N THR A 142 -4.30 -4.52 -11.37
CA THR A 142 -5.41 -5.21 -10.74
C THR A 142 -6.74 -4.85 -11.42
N ASP A 143 -7.61 -5.84 -11.56
CA ASP A 143 -8.92 -5.73 -12.20
C ASP A 143 -10.02 -6.24 -11.26
N THR A 144 -11.19 -6.57 -11.79
CA THR A 144 -12.33 -7.11 -11.03
C THR A 144 -12.10 -8.51 -10.45
N SER A 145 -11.00 -9.17 -10.81
CA SER A 145 -10.62 -10.47 -10.24
C SER A 145 -10.06 -10.36 -8.81
N VAL A 146 -9.60 -9.17 -8.42
CA VAL A 146 -9.19 -8.85 -7.04
C VAL A 146 -10.42 -8.63 -6.17
N ASN A 147 -10.36 -9.11 -4.92
CA ASN A 147 -11.46 -9.00 -3.98
C ASN A 147 -11.47 -7.63 -3.29
N TRP A 148 -11.75 -6.57 -4.04
CA TRP A 148 -11.86 -5.19 -3.52
C TRP A 148 -12.89 -5.02 -2.40
N LYS A 149 -13.84 -5.95 -2.25
CA LYS A 149 -14.83 -5.94 -1.16
C LYS A 149 -14.50 -6.96 -0.07
N ALA A 150 -13.22 -7.32 0.08
CA ALA A 150 -12.77 -8.21 1.13
C ALA A 150 -13.18 -7.69 2.51
N GLY A 151 -13.48 -8.60 3.43
CA GLY A 151 -13.82 -8.24 4.82
C GLY A 151 -12.60 -8.05 5.73
N ASN A 152 -11.39 -8.42 5.28
CA ASN A 152 -10.16 -8.33 6.06
C ASN A 152 -8.91 -8.42 5.17
N ALA A 153 -7.76 -8.07 5.76
CA ALA A 153 -6.42 -8.11 5.17
C ALA A 153 -6.09 -9.43 4.47
N ILE A 154 -6.30 -10.56 5.15
CA ILE A 154 -5.96 -11.89 4.62
C ILE A 154 -6.79 -12.21 3.38
N GLY A 155 -8.07 -11.85 3.38
CA GLY A 155 -8.96 -12.08 2.25
C GLY A 155 -8.59 -11.24 1.03
N PHE A 156 -8.16 -10.00 1.24
CA PHE A 156 -7.68 -9.13 0.17
C PHE A 156 -6.33 -9.61 -0.38
N GLU A 157 -5.34 -9.81 0.49
CA GLU A 157 -3.98 -10.28 0.15
C GLU A 157 -4.02 -11.58 -0.65
N ARG A 158 -4.80 -12.58 -0.20
CA ARG A 158 -4.96 -13.85 -0.91
C ARG A 158 -5.56 -13.67 -2.30
N SER A 159 -6.42 -12.67 -2.50
CA SER A 159 -7.00 -12.41 -3.82
C SER A 159 -5.97 -11.86 -4.82
N LEU A 160 -4.93 -11.18 -4.31
CA LEU A 160 -3.79 -10.75 -5.11
C LEU A 160 -2.84 -11.91 -5.46
N GLY A 161 -2.78 -12.95 -4.62
CA GLY A 161 -1.87 -14.09 -4.78
C GLY A 161 -1.88 -14.72 -6.18
N LYS A 162 -3.05 -14.89 -6.82
CA LYS A 162 -3.11 -15.45 -8.18
C LYS A 162 -2.33 -14.61 -9.22
N ILE A 163 -2.40 -13.29 -9.09
CA ILE A 163 -1.69 -12.37 -9.98
C ILE A 163 -0.22 -12.32 -9.56
N GLY A 164 0.03 -12.12 -8.27
CA GLY A 164 1.37 -12.01 -7.69
C GLY A 164 2.25 -13.23 -7.93
N ASP A 165 1.73 -14.44 -7.70
CA ASP A 165 2.48 -15.69 -7.86
C ASP A 165 2.96 -15.85 -9.30
N ARG A 166 2.10 -15.50 -10.28
CA ARG A 166 2.44 -15.49 -11.70
C ARG A 166 3.53 -14.46 -12.02
N LEU A 167 3.48 -13.29 -11.38
CA LEU A 167 4.44 -12.22 -11.64
C LEU A 167 5.83 -12.51 -11.06
N ILE A 168 5.89 -13.16 -9.89
CA ILE A 168 7.17 -13.58 -9.28
C ILE A 168 7.93 -14.59 -10.15
N GLN A 169 7.25 -15.43 -10.93
CA GLN A 169 7.91 -16.37 -11.87
C GLN A 169 8.70 -15.68 -12.99
N ARG A 170 8.66 -14.34 -13.09
CA ARG A 170 9.42 -13.55 -14.07
C ARG A 170 10.79 -13.10 -13.56
N LEU A 171 11.05 -13.24 -12.25
CA LEU A 171 12.30 -12.88 -11.59
C LEU A 171 13.30 -14.05 -11.63
#